data_AF-A0A2W7R3P2-F1
#
_entry.id   AF-A0A2W7R3P2-F1
#
_cell.length_a   1.000
_cell.length_b   1.000
_cell.length_c   1.000
_cell.angle_alpha   90.00
_cell.angle_beta   90.00
_cell.angle_gamma   90.00
#
_symmetry.space_group_name_H-M   'P 1'
#
loop_
_entity.id
_entity.type
_entity.pdbx_description
1 polymer ?
#
loop_
_entity_poly.entity_id
_entity_poly.type
_entity_poly.pdbx_seq_one_letter_code
_entity_poly.pdbx_strand_id
1 'polypeptide(L)'
;MIKKQPLLVCKISKGFKIYNHMKNITDLRKISKVFQQYGIDISGKEKYASFEKDLRMDKVFVSGLIFELEYELHRELEDDKIAGITAPAQVIELLMS
;
A
#
# COMPACT_ATOMS: atom_id res chain seq x y z
N MET A 1 36.19 -39.42 -27.87
CA MET A 1 36.29 -37.94 -27.71
C MET A 1 35.02 -37.44 -27.05
N ILE A 2 35.07 -37.15 -25.75
CA ILE A 2 33.93 -36.60 -24.98
C ILE A 2 34.21 -35.10 -24.81
N LYS A 3 33.48 -34.25 -25.53
CA LYS A 3 33.56 -32.80 -25.36
C LYS A 3 32.78 -32.41 -24.10
N LYS A 4 33.50 -32.10 -23.02
CA LYS A 4 32.96 -31.38 -21.86
C LYS A 4 32.38 -30.05 -22.35
N GLN A 5 31.13 -29.74 -22.01
CA GLN A 5 30.59 -28.38 -22.08
C GLN A 5 30.55 -27.77 -20.67
N PRO A 6 30.93 -26.49 -20.52
CA PRO A 6 31.15 -25.84 -19.23
C PRO A 6 29.85 -25.34 -18.58
N LEU A 7 29.92 -25.18 -17.25
CA LEU A 7 28.94 -24.54 -16.40
C LEU A 7 28.48 -23.19 -16.95
N LEU A 8 27.17 -23.01 -17.07
CA LEU A 8 26.52 -21.71 -17.22
C LEU A 8 25.78 -21.39 -15.92
N VAL A 9 26.52 -20.77 -14.99
CA VAL A 9 25.97 -20.09 -13.82
C VAL A 9 25.28 -18.82 -14.33
N CYS A 10 23.99 -18.93 -14.67
CA CYS A 10 23.21 -17.79 -15.13
C CYS A 10 22.56 -17.07 -13.94
N LYS A 11 23.17 -15.94 -13.59
CA LYS A 11 22.77 -14.88 -12.64
C LYS A 11 21.28 -14.87 -12.21
N ILE A 12 21.04 -15.36 -10.99
CA ILE A 12 19.80 -15.12 -10.23
C ILE A 12 19.86 -13.68 -9.68
N SER A 13 19.39 -12.70 -10.45
CA SER A 13 19.22 -11.32 -9.92
C SER A 13 17.97 -10.58 -10.43
N LYS A 14 17.15 -11.20 -11.29
CA LYS A 14 15.93 -10.58 -11.84
C LYS A 14 14.64 -10.94 -11.08
N GLY A 15 14.62 -12.01 -10.29
CA GLY A 15 13.41 -12.49 -9.60
C GLY A 15 12.91 -11.58 -8.48
N PHE A 16 13.82 -10.95 -7.73
CA PHE A 16 13.48 -10.14 -6.55
C PHE A 16 12.74 -8.84 -6.91
N LYS A 17 13.12 -8.18 -8.01
CA LYS A 17 12.54 -6.90 -8.43
C LYS A 17 11.11 -7.03 -8.97
N ILE A 18 10.79 -8.18 -9.58
CA ILE A 18 9.46 -8.46 -10.16
C ILE A 18 8.46 -8.84 -9.06
N TYR A 19 8.90 -9.62 -8.06
CA TYR A 19 8.07 -9.99 -6.91
C TYR A 19 7.61 -8.77 -6.10
N ASN A 20 8.50 -7.80 -5.88
CA ASN A 20 8.16 -6.56 -5.18
C ASN A 20 7.14 -5.72 -5.98
N HIS A 21 7.21 -5.71 -7.31
CA HIS A 21 6.34 -4.90 -8.15
C HIS A 21 4.90 -5.44 -8.22
N MET A 22 4.70 -6.77 -8.19
CA MET A 22 3.37 -7.39 -8.19
C MET A 22 2.66 -7.29 -6.83
N LYS A 23 3.42 -7.35 -5.73
CA LYS A 23 2.89 -7.15 -4.38
C LYS A 23 2.31 -5.75 -4.22
N ASN A 24 3.06 -4.73 -4.63
CA ASN A 24 2.63 -3.33 -4.62
C ASN A 24 1.35 -3.07 -5.45
N ILE A 25 1.18 -3.71 -6.62
CA ILE A 25 -0.04 -3.55 -7.43
C ILE A 25 -1.26 -4.19 -6.74
N THR A 26 -1.06 -5.35 -6.09
CA THR A 26 -2.12 -6.06 -5.40
C THR A 26 -2.54 -5.33 -4.13
N ASP A 27 -1.57 -4.84 -3.37
CA ASP A 27 -1.79 -4.05 -2.16
C ASP A 27 -2.47 -2.72 -2.50
N LEU A 28 -2.02 -2.03 -3.54
CA LEU A 28 -2.67 -0.79 -3.99
C LEU A 28 -4.12 -1.03 -4.44
N ARG A 29 -4.43 -2.18 -5.07
CA ARG A 29 -5.82 -2.55 -5.40
C ARG A 29 -6.68 -2.78 -4.16
N LYS A 30 -6.15 -3.46 -3.15
CA LYS A 30 -6.85 -3.65 -1.87
C LYS A 30 -7.12 -2.33 -1.19
N ILE A 31 -6.09 -1.49 -1.07
CA ILE A 31 -6.18 -0.14 -0.53
C ILE A 31 -7.25 0.65 -1.27
N SER A 32 -7.20 0.68 -2.61
CA SER A 32 -8.19 1.37 -3.44
C SER A 32 -9.62 0.91 -3.15
N LYS A 33 -9.82 -0.40 -2.98
CA LYS A 33 -11.13 -0.98 -2.69
C LYS A 33 -11.66 -0.53 -1.33
N VAL A 34 -10.83 -0.54 -0.30
CA VAL A 34 -11.21 -0.06 1.04
C VAL A 34 -11.56 1.42 0.99
N PHE A 35 -10.71 2.27 0.37
CA PHE A 35 -11.03 3.70 0.22
C PHE A 35 -12.37 3.94 -0.48
N GLN A 36 -12.69 3.18 -1.54
CA GLN A 36 -14.00 3.25 -2.20
C GLN A 36 -15.18 2.82 -1.31
N GLN A 37 -15.00 1.85 -0.41
CA GLN A 37 -16.04 1.45 0.55
C GLN A 37 -16.38 2.57 1.53
N TYR A 38 -15.42 3.43 1.84
CA TYR A 38 -15.61 4.64 2.66
C TYR A 38 -16.03 5.87 1.85
N GLY A 39 -16.27 5.71 0.54
CA GLY A 39 -16.68 6.80 -0.34
C GLY A 39 -15.56 7.78 -0.69
N ILE A 40 -14.30 7.36 -0.56
CA ILE A 40 -13.12 8.19 -0.83
C ILE A 40 -12.54 7.79 -2.18
N ASP A 41 -12.58 8.71 -3.14
CA ASP A 41 -11.89 8.51 -4.40
C ASP A 41 -10.42 8.92 -4.28
N ILE A 42 -9.53 7.94 -4.27
CA ILE A 42 -8.07 8.17 -4.31
C ILE A 42 -7.57 8.68 -5.68
N SER A 43 -8.48 9.00 -6.60
CA SER A 43 -8.16 9.50 -7.93
C SER A 43 -7.97 11.02 -7.93
N GLY A 44 -6.94 11.51 -8.64
CA GLY A 44 -6.76 12.94 -8.85
C GLY A 44 -6.34 13.73 -7.60
N LYS A 45 -7.14 14.73 -7.20
CA LYS A 45 -6.83 15.69 -6.13
C LYS A 45 -7.26 15.23 -4.74
N GLU A 46 -8.22 14.31 -4.68
CA GLU A 46 -8.86 13.88 -3.44
C GLU A 46 -7.94 13.00 -2.56
N LYS A 47 -6.90 12.40 -3.13
CA LYS A 47 -5.84 11.73 -2.33
C LYS A 47 -5.09 12.67 -1.38
N TYR A 48 -5.08 13.97 -1.67
CA TYR A 48 -4.45 14.99 -0.81
C TYR A 48 -5.48 15.74 0.05
N ALA A 49 -6.76 15.36 -0.05
CA ALA A 49 -7.83 15.96 0.73
C ALA A 49 -7.65 15.60 2.21
N SER A 50 -7.93 16.56 3.09
CA SER A 50 -7.93 16.31 4.52
C SER A 50 -9.15 15.48 4.92
N PHE A 51 -8.94 14.40 5.67
CA PHE A 51 -10.02 13.55 6.17
C PHE A 51 -11.08 14.35 6.93
N GLU A 52 -10.67 15.21 7.87
CA GLU A 52 -11.60 15.95 8.71
C GLU A 52 -12.22 17.17 7.99
N LYS A 53 -11.44 17.89 7.17
CA LYS A 53 -11.90 19.17 6.59
C LYS A 53 -12.59 19.01 5.24
N ASP A 54 -12.00 18.22 4.35
CA ASP A 54 -12.44 18.12 2.96
C ASP A 54 -13.40 16.94 2.78
N LEU A 55 -13.04 15.78 3.34
CA LEU A 55 -13.88 14.58 3.32
C LEU A 55 -14.93 14.57 4.45
N ARG A 56 -14.83 15.51 5.40
CA ARG A 56 -15.75 15.67 6.56
C ARG A 56 -15.97 14.37 7.34
N MET A 57 -14.91 13.57 7.47
CA MET A 57 -14.92 12.33 8.22
C MET A 57 -14.63 12.59 9.69
N ASP A 58 -15.40 11.94 10.56
CA ASP A 58 -15.07 11.93 11.98
C ASP A 58 -13.87 11.03 12.25
N LYS A 59 -13.16 11.31 13.34
CA LYS A 59 -12.02 10.50 13.79
C LYS A 59 -12.34 9.02 13.93
N VAL A 60 -13.56 8.67 14.34
CA VAL A 60 -14.01 7.27 14.45
C VAL A 60 -13.99 6.58 13.08
N PHE A 61 -14.42 7.28 12.02
CA PHE A 61 -14.37 6.74 10.66
C PHE A 61 -12.94 6.65 10.13
N VAL A 62 -12.09 7.63 10.44
CA VAL A 62 -10.66 7.58 10.07
C VAL A 62 -9.95 6.41 10.75
N SER A 63 -10.19 6.21 12.05
CA SER A 63 -9.66 5.05 12.78
C SER A 63 -10.18 3.72 12.22
N GLY A 64 -11.47 3.64 11.88
CA GLY A 64 -12.05 2.45 11.24
C GLY A 64 -11.43 2.14 9.88
N LEU A 65 -11.24 3.18 9.05
CA LEU A 65 -10.58 3.07 7.75
C LEU A 65 -9.16 2.52 7.90
N ILE A 66 -8.38 3.05 8.85
CA ILE A 66 -7.01 2.59 9.10
C ILE A 66 -7.01 1.13 9.54
N PHE A 67 -7.85 0.76 10.50
CA PHE A 67 -7.98 -0.61 10.98
C PHE A 67 -8.32 -1.61 9.85
N GLU A 68 -9.23 -1.24 8.96
CA GLU A 68 -9.62 -2.11 7.83
C GLU A 68 -8.49 -2.27 6.81
N LEU A 69 -7.70 -1.21 6.57
CA LEU A 69 -6.50 -1.27 5.73
C LEU A 69 -5.41 -2.17 6.34
N GLU A 70 -5.17 -2.04 7.65
CA GLU A 70 -4.25 -2.91 8.41
C GLU A 70 -4.66 -4.38 8.32
N TYR A 71 -5.96 -4.64 8.50
CA TYR A 71 -6.53 -5.98 8.42
C TYR A 71 -6.38 -6.59 7.02
N GLU A 72 -6.73 -5.84 5.96
CA GLU A 72 -6.65 -6.31 4.56
C GLU A 72 -5.22 -6.55 4.07
N LEU A 73 -4.26 -5.78 4.59
CA LEU A 73 -2.85 -5.90 4.24
C LEU A 73 -2.05 -6.79 5.21
N HIS A 74 -2.69 -7.24 6.29
CA HIS A 74 -2.04 -7.93 7.41
C HIS A 74 -0.80 -7.19 7.91
N ARG A 75 -0.95 -5.87 8.09
CA ARG A 75 0.11 -4.95 8.51
C ARG A 75 -0.38 -4.13 9.67
N GLU A 76 0.51 -3.85 10.62
CA GLU A 76 0.22 -3.02 11.78
C GLU A 76 1.00 -1.71 11.63
N LEU A 77 0.32 -0.58 11.77
CA LEU A 77 0.90 0.75 11.77
C LEU A 77 1.13 1.19 13.22
N GLU A 78 2.23 1.90 13.45
CA GLU A 78 2.53 2.45 14.77
C GLU A 78 1.54 3.58 15.13
N ASP A 79 0.98 3.55 16.34
CA ASP A 79 0.02 4.55 16.84
C ASP A 79 0.52 5.99 16.68
N ASP A 80 1.81 6.22 16.88
CA ASP A 80 2.46 7.52 16.72
C ASP A 80 2.34 8.04 15.28
N LYS A 81 2.42 7.14 14.29
CA LYS A 81 2.26 7.48 12.87
C LYS A 81 0.80 7.72 12.54
N ILE A 82 -0.12 6.93 13.13
CA ILE A 82 -1.57 7.09 12.97
C ILE A 82 -2.04 8.46 13.46
N ALA A 83 -1.53 8.93 14.60
CA ALA A 83 -1.92 10.21 15.19
C ALA A 83 -1.61 11.42 14.27
N GLY A 84 -0.64 11.31 13.37
CA GLY A 84 -0.25 12.34 12.41
C GLY A 84 -0.98 12.28 11.06
N ILE A 85 -1.85 11.28 10.85
CA ILE A 85 -2.53 11.08 9.56
C ILE A 85 -3.65 12.11 9.39
N THR A 86 -3.54 12.88 8.31
CA THR A 86 -4.49 13.93 7.95
C THR A 86 -5.09 13.74 6.56
N ALA A 87 -4.44 12.96 5.69
CA ALA A 87 -4.85 12.76 4.29
C ALA A 87 -4.66 11.31 3.81
N PRO A 88 -5.48 10.83 2.85
CA PRO A 88 -5.38 9.49 2.27
C PRO A 88 -3.98 9.14 1.75
N ALA A 89 -3.29 10.08 1.10
CA ALA A 89 -1.95 9.86 0.56
C ALA A 89 -0.95 9.45 1.65
N GLN A 90 -1.04 9.99 2.86
CA GLN A 90 -0.14 9.65 3.96
C GLN A 90 -0.35 8.20 4.41
N VAL A 91 -1.59 7.74 4.46
CA VAL A 91 -1.92 6.33 4.76
C VAL A 91 -1.31 5.41 3.71
N ILE A 92 -1.46 5.76 2.43
CA ILE A 92 -0.91 4.99 1.32
C ILE A 92 0.63 4.93 1.42
N GLU A 93 1.28 6.05 1.70
CA GLU A 93 2.73 6.11 1.88
C GLU A 93 3.21 5.22 3.04
N LEU A 94 2.52 5.26 4.18
CA LEU A 94 2.83 4.42 5.33
C LEU A 94 2.66 2.92 5.04
N LEU A 95 1.62 2.56 4.30
CA LEU A 95 1.34 1.17 3.94
C LEU A 95 2.27 0.64 2.85
N MET A 96 2.85 1.52 2.01
CA MET A 96 3.75 1.16 0.92
C MET A 96 5.25 1.33 1.25
N SER A 97 5.60 2.02 2.35
CA SER A 97 6.98 2.12 2.85
C SER A 97 7.49 0.80 3.44
#